data_AF-G4TNL2-F1
#
_entry.id   AF-G4TNL2-F1
#
_cell.length_a   1.000
_cell.length_b   1.000
_cell.length_c   1.000
_cell.angle_alpha   90.00
_cell.angle_beta   90.00
_cell.angle_gamma   90.00
#
_symmetry.space_group_name_H-M   'P 1'
#
loop_
_entity.id
_entity.type
_entity.pdbx_description
1 polymer ?
#
loop_
_entity_poly.entity_id
_entity_poly.type
_entity_poly.pdbx_seq_one_letter_code
_entity_poly.pdbx_strand_id
1 'polypeptide(L)'
;MTYTIEMAFTSRGIIKFNGTGYGSWANKMKGSLQEIYLWKYVSGKAFRPRDPIDPLDVDAADTRALEAWIMNDKAAKIFLEDGTEDAIVREIESLDTAMARWDRLKAKYEPKEIVMALYKTVCKTDFHGRTVDELIQHFNDMINANARLGLQKMALPDPILAMYMITSVSHRGSSWEVVELQALNLETDEAKLSPMMVRDFYISRVSFSRLLDFASGTQSTSGTPQSQHPNPKVGC
;
A
#
# COMPACT_ATOMS: atom_id res chain seq x y z
N MET A 1 -18.89 29.00 -41.35
CA MET A 1 -17.45 28.90 -41.04
C MET A 1 -17.25 27.66 -40.19
N THR A 2 -16.72 26.59 -40.78
CA THR A 2 -16.43 25.34 -40.10
C THR A 2 -15.05 25.49 -39.47
N TYR A 3 -14.99 25.66 -38.14
CA TYR A 3 -13.72 25.66 -37.43
C TYR A 3 -13.22 24.22 -37.39
N THR A 4 -12.37 23.85 -38.35
CA THR A 4 -11.54 22.65 -38.23
C THR A 4 -10.58 22.93 -37.09
N ILE A 5 -10.91 22.44 -35.89
CA ILE A 5 -9.96 22.43 -34.78
C ILE A 5 -8.91 21.39 -35.19
N GLU A 6 -7.84 21.84 -35.86
CA GLU A 6 -6.57 21.13 -35.86
C GLU A 6 -6.11 21.08 -34.41
N MET A 7 -6.60 20.08 -33.66
CA MET A 7 -6.04 19.74 -32.37
C MET A 7 -4.65 19.20 -32.65
N ALA A 8 -3.67 20.09 -32.73
CA ALA A 8 -2.27 19.75 -32.62
C ALA A 8 -2.12 18.97 -31.31
N PHE A 9 -2.12 17.65 -31.45
CA PHE A 9 -2.01 16.69 -30.37
C PHE A 9 -0.59 16.81 -29.82
N THR A 10 -0.38 17.81 -28.98
CA THR A 10 0.78 17.83 -28.11
C THR A 10 0.52 16.74 -27.09
N SER A 11 0.89 15.51 -27.46
CA SER A 11 1.06 14.40 -26.52
C SER A 11 2.09 14.87 -25.50
N ARG A 12 1.65 15.62 -24.50
CA ARG A 12 2.43 15.98 -23.33
C ARG A 12 2.66 14.67 -22.61
N GLY A 13 3.75 13.98 -22.99
CA GLY A 13 4.16 12.64 -22.58
C GLY A 13 3.37 12.03 -21.43
N ILE A 14 2.14 11.58 -21.71
CA ILE A 14 1.38 10.81 -20.73
C ILE A 14 2.15 9.50 -20.63
N ILE A 15 2.74 9.26 -19.46
CA ILE A 15 3.41 7.99 -19.17
C ILE A 15 2.40 6.88 -19.42
N LYS A 16 2.71 5.99 -20.36
CA LYS A 16 1.83 4.86 -20.71
C LYS A 16 1.60 3.99 -19.47
N PHE A 17 0.37 3.61 -19.25
CA PHE A 17 0.02 2.66 -18.20
C PHE A 17 0.49 1.27 -18.55
N ASN A 18 1.33 0.70 -17.70
CA ASN A 18 1.93 -0.62 -17.84
C ASN A 18 1.33 -1.67 -16.89
N GLY A 19 0.20 -1.35 -16.25
CA GLY A 19 -0.45 -2.24 -15.28
C GLY A 19 -0.11 -1.95 -13.82
N THR A 20 0.79 -1.01 -13.54
CA THR A 20 1.16 -0.57 -12.18
C THR A 20 0.88 0.92 -11.94
N GLY A 21 0.60 1.30 -10.70
CA GLY A 21 0.33 2.69 -10.33
C GLY A 21 -0.94 3.26 -10.97
N TYR A 22 -2.01 2.44 -11.05
CA TYR A 22 -3.25 2.78 -11.73
C TYR A 22 -3.84 4.11 -11.27
N GLY A 23 -3.84 4.43 -9.99
CA GLY A 23 -4.45 5.63 -9.43
C GLY A 23 -3.71 6.90 -9.84
N SER A 24 -2.38 6.86 -9.85
CA SER A 24 -1.56 7.98 -10.35
C SER A 24 -1.79 8.20 -11.84
N TRP A 25 -1.78 7.12 -12.63
CA TRP A 25 -2.08 7.19 -14.06
C TRP A 25 -3.52 7.67 -14.33
N ALA A 26 -4.50 7.11 -13.65
CA ALA A 26 -5.92 7.41 -13.82
C ALA A 26 -6.22 8.88 -13.50
N ASN A 27 -5.59 9.43 -12.45
CA ASN A 27 -5.69 10.85 -12.13
C ASN A 27 -5.11 11.74 -13.24
N LYS A 28 -3.94 11.39 -13.79
CA LYS A 28 -3.33 12.13 -14.90
C LYS A 28 -4.17 12.03 -16.17
N MET A 29 -4.60 10.82 -16.54
CA MET A 29 -5.44 10.55 -17.71
C MET A 29 -6.78 11.31 -17.62
N LYS A 30 -7.43 11.29 -16.45
CA LYS A 30 -8.62 12.10 -16.18
C LYS A 30 -8.35 13.58 -16.38
N GLY A 31 -7.26 14.11 -15.83
CA GLY A 31 -6.87 15.52 -16.01
C GLY A 31 -6.68 15.89 -17.49
N SER A 32 -5.95 15.07 -18.25
CA SER A 32 -5.74 15.27 -19.69
C SER A 32 -7.04 15.24 -20.48
N LEU A 33 -7.92 14.27 -20.21
CA LEU A 33 -9.24 14.19 -20.87
C LEU A 33 -10.17 15.34 -20.47
N GLN A 34 -10.02 15.91 -19.27
CA GLN A 34 -10.78 17.08 -18.83
C GLN A 34 -10.31 18.35 -19.55
N GLU A 35 -8.99 18.53 -19.76
CA GLU A 35 -8.41 19.68 -20.47
C GLU A 35 -8.95 19.81 -21.90
N ILE A 36 -9.28 18.67 -22.55
CA ILE A 36 -9.82 18.60 -23.92
C ILE A 36 -11.31 18.25 -23.98
N TYR A 37 -12.04 18.35 -22.86
CA TYR A 37 -13.50 18.13 -22.78
C TYR A 37 -14.01 16.73 -23.19
N LEU A 38 -13.15 15.71 -23.19
CA LEU A 38 -13.49 14.33 -23.53
C LEU A 38 -13.87 13.48 -22.31
N TRP A 39 -13.55 13.92 -21.09
CA TRP A 39 -13.85 13.15 -19.87
C TRP A 39 -15.33 12.81 -19.67
N LYS A 40 -16.24 13.63 -20.19
CA LYS A 40 -17.69 13.37 -20.11
C LYS A 40 -18.12 12.09 -20.83
N TYR A 41 -17.40 11.66 -21.88
CA TYR A 41 -17.67 10.41 -22.59
C TYR A 41 -17.14 9.21 -21.82
N VAL A 42 -15.97 9.35 -21.18
CA VAL A 42 -15.37 8.31 -20.32
C VAL A 42 -16.16 8.09 -19.03
N SER A 43 -16.67 9.16 -18.42
CA SER A 43 -17.44 9.09 -17.18
C SER A 43 -18.92 8.75 -17.37
N GLY A 44 -19.39 8.53 -18.61
CA GLY A 44 -20.79 8.26 -18.91
C GLY A 44 -21.74 9.46 -18.75
N LYS A 45 -21.21 10.67 -18.50
CA LYS A 45 -22.01 11.89 -18.35
C LYS A 45 -22.51 12.45 -19.69
N ALA A 46 -21.85 12.10 -20.80
CA ALA A 46 -22.29 12.47 -22.14
C ALA A 46 -23.38 11.50 -22.62
N PHE A 47 -24.62 11.97 -22.65
CA PHE A 47 -25.74 11.21 -23.20
C PHE A 47 -25.52 10.91 -24.68
N ARG A 48 -25.64 9.62 -25.07
CA ARG A 48 -25.64 9.21 -26.48
C ARG A 48 -27.02 9.52 -27.08
N PRO A 49 -27.12 10.37 -28.12
CA PRO A 49 -28.38 10.55 -28.85
C PRO A 49 -28.91 9.21 -29.37
N ARG A 50 -30.23 9.08 -29.45
CA ARG A 50 -30.84 7.85 -30.00
C ARG A 50 -30.51 7.73 -31.48
N ASP A 51 -30.38 6.49 -31.94
CA ASP A 51 -30.32 6.24 -33.38
C ASP A 51 -31.69 6.61 -34.00
N PRO A 52 -31.72 7.22 -35.19
CA PRO A 52 -32.99 7.58 -35.84
C PRO A 52 -33.86 6.34 -36.04
N ILE A 53 -35.13 6.43 -35.63
CA ILE A 53 -36.08 5.31 -35.71
C ILE A 53 -36.52 5.08 -37.16
N ASP A 54 -36.71 6.18 -37.90
CA ASP A 54 -37.06 6.16 -39.32
C ASP A 54 -35.98 6.90 -40.13
N PRO A 55 -35.32 6.24 -41.10
CA PRO A 55 -34.36 6.87 -42.01
C PRO A 55 -34.93 8.02 -42.85
N LEU A 56 -36.25 8.15 -42.95
CA LEU A 56 -36.94 9.17 -43.75
C LEU A 56 -37.42 10.38 -42.93
N ASP A 57 -37.42 10.29 -41.60
CA ASP A 57 -37.81 11.35 -40.66
C ASP A 57 -36.64 11.72 -39.74
N VAL A 58 -35.48 11.98 -40.36
CA VAL A 58 -34.24 12.29 -39.65
C VAL A 58 -34.06 13.79 -39.57
N ASP A 59 -34.21 14.36 -38.37
CA ASP A 59 -33.82 15.75 -38.12
C ASP A 59 -32.30 15.90 -38.33
N ALA A 60 -31.91 16.83 -39.19
CA ALA A 60 -30.51 17.16 -39.44
C ALA A 60 -29.76 17.61 -38.17
N ALA A 61 -30.46 18.07 -37.13
CA ALA A 61 -29.87 18.37 -35.82
C ALA A 61 -29.50 17.10 -35.04
N ASP A 62 -30.38 16.09 -35.03
CA ASP A 62 -30.18 14.83 -34.30
C ASP A 62 -29.04 14.01 -34.90
N THR A 63 -28.95 13.94 -36.24
CA THR A 63 -27.82 13.29 -36.92
C THR A 63 -26.49 13.95 -36.57
N ARG A 64 -26.44 15.30 -36.60
CA ARG A 64 -25.22 16.03 -36.25
C ARG A 64 -24.82 15.81 -34.80
N ALA A 65 -25.79 15.73 -33.88
CA ALA A 65 -25.52 15.42 -32.48
C ALA A 65 -24.98 14.00 -32.28
N LEU A 66 -25.56 13.01 -32.98
CA LEU A 66 -25.12 11.61 -32.92
C LEU A 66 -23.70 11.45 -33.49
N GLU A 67 -23.42 12.01 -34.67
CA GLU A 67 -22.10 12.00 -35.29
C GLU A 67 -21.05 12.67 -34.39
N ALA A 68 -21.37 13.83 -33.82
CA ALA A 68 -20.50 14.52 -32.87
C ALA A 68 -20.23 13.66 -31.63
N TRP A 69 -21.24 12.96 -31.10
CA TRP A 69 -21.05 12.05 -29.97
C TRP A 69 -20.11 10.90 -30.35
N ILE A 70 -20.34 10.25 -31.49
CA ILE A 70 -19.52 9.12 -31.98
C ILE A 70 -18.06 9.54 -32.17
N MET A 71 -17.83 10.71 -32.78
CA MET A 71 -16.49 11.22 -33.02
C MET A 71 -15.74 11.51 -31.72
N ASN A 72 -16.42 12.09 -30.73
CA ASN A 72 -15.81 12.38 -29.43
C ASN A 72 -15.59 11.13 -28.57
N ASP A 73 -16.52 10.16 -28.58
CA ASP A 73 -16.29 8.87 -27.92
C ASP A 73 -15.10 8.14 -28.56
N LYS A 74 -15.01 8.15 -29.90
CA LYS A 74 -13.84 7.61 -30.62
C LYS A 74 -12.54 8.31 -30.23
N ALA A 75 -12.54 9.64 -30.15
CA ALA A 75 -11.37 10.39 -29.70
C ALA A 75 -10.97 10.02 -28.26
N ALA A 76 -11.95 9.90 -27.36
CA ALA A 76 -11.70 9.47 -25.98
C ALA A 76 -11.14 8.03 -25.90
N LYS A 77 -11.65 7.12 -26.74
CA LYS A 77 -11.14 5.76 -26.90
C LYS A 77 -9.67 5.73 -27.31
N ILE A 78 -9.30 6.49 -28.33
CA ILE A 78 -7.91 6.60 -28.81
C ILE A 78 -7.00 7.16 -27.71
N PHE A 79 -7.45 8.18 -26.98
CA PHE A 79 -6.70 8.71 -25.83
C PHE A 79 -6.42 7.67 -24.75
N LEU A 80 -7.41 6.81 -24.45
CA LEU A 80 -7.22 5.71 -23.51
C LEU A 80 -6.23 4.67 -24.06
N GLU A 81 -6.33 4.32 -25.34
CA GLU A 81 -5.39 3.38 -25.98
C GLU A 81 -3.96 3.93 -25.96
N ASP A 82 -3.75 5.15 -26.44
CA ASP A 82 -2.44 5.83 -26.47
C ASP A 82 -1.81 5.98 -25.09
N GLY A 83 -2.65 6.17 -24.07
CA GLY A 83 -2.24 6.24 -22.67
C GLY A 83 -1.96 4.91 -22.00
N THR A 84 -2.09 3.78 -22.70
CA THR A 84 -1.86 2.43 -22.19
C THR A 84 -0.82 1.68 -23.03
N GLU A 85 -0.17 0.67 -22.43
CA GLU A 85 0.70 -0.23 -23.19
C GLU A 85 -0.09 -1.22 -24.05
N ASP A 86 0.48 -1.63 -25.18
CA ASP A 86 -0.17 -2.45 -26.20
C ASP A 86 -0.73 -3.78 -25.68
N ALA A 87 -0.10 -4.34 -24.63
CA ALA A 87 -0.61 -5.53 -23.96
C ALA A 87 -1.99 -5.29 -23.31
N ILE A 88 -2.20 -4.11 -22.73
CA ILE A 88 -3.44 -3.70 -22.10
C ILE A 88 -4.45 -3.24 -23.15
N VAL A 89 -3.99 -2.55 -24.20
CA VAL A 89 -4.84 -2.14 -25.34
C VAL A 89 -5.60 -3.33 -25.90
N ARG A 90 -4.92 -4.45 -26.16
CA ARG A 90 -5.55 -5.70 -26.64
C ARG A 90 -6.66 -6.24 -25.74
N GLU A 91 -6.66 -5.89 -24.46
CA GLU A 91 -7.71 -6.33 -23.53
C GLU A 91 -8.96 -5.45 -23.55
N ILE A 92 -8.82 -4.20 -23.99
CA ILE A 92 -9.89 -3.19 -23.97
C ILE A 92 -10.37 -2.82 -25.38
N GLU A 93 -9.64 -3.19 -26.43
CA GLU A 93 -9.94 -2.82 -27.82
C GLU A 93 -11.33 -3.26 -28.27
N SER A 94 -11.78 -4.43 -27.80
CA SER A 94 -13.09 -5.03 -28.13
C SER A 94 -14.28 -4.34 -27.46
N LEU A 95 -14.05 -3.35 -26.59
CA LEU A 95 -15.11 -2.62 -25.90
C LEU A 95 -15.51 -1.39 -26.70
N ASP A 96 -16.82 -1.27 -26.94
CA ASP A 96 -17.38 -0.33 -27.93
C ASP A 96 -17.29 1.14 -27.53
N THR A 97 -17.30 1.45 -26.23
CA THR A 97 -17.36 2.83 -25.72
C THR A 97 -16.14 3.17 -24.87
N ALA A 98 -15.76 4.44 -24.82
CA ALA A 98 -14.67 4.90 -23.95
C ALA A 98 -14.96 4.61 -22.48
N MET A 99 -16.23 4.72 -22.06
CA MET A 99 -16.69 4.37 -20.72
C MET A 99 -16.44 2.89 -20.40
N ALA A 100 -16.85 1.98 -21.28
CA ALA A 100 -16.66 0.55 -21.05
C ALA A 100 -15.17 0.19 -20.91
N ARG A 101 -14.30 0.81 -21.70
CA ARG A 101 -12.84 0.63 -21.61
C ARG A 101 -12.30 1.12 -20.26
N TRP A 102 -12.71 2.31 -19.84
CA TRP A 102 -12.30 2.86 -18.55
C TRP A 102 -12.77 2.00 -17.38
N ASP A 103 -14.02 1.56 -17.40
CA ASP A 103 -14.59 0.70 -16.36
C ASP A 103 -13.87 -0.65 -16.31
N ARG A 104 -13.50 -1.21 -17.46
CA ARG A 104 -12.70 -2.44 -17.54
C ARG A 104 -11.33 -2.26 -16.88
N LEU A 105 -10.63 -1.17 -17.19
CA LEU A 105 -9.34 -0.85 -16.56
C LEU A 105 -9.50 -0.65 -15.05
N LYS A 106 -10.51 0.13 -14.64
CA LYS A 106 -10.80 0.40 -13.24
C LYS A 106 -11.05 -0.89 -12.47
N ALA A 107 -11.97 -1.73 -12.95
CA ALA A 107 -12.30 -3.00 -12.31
C ALA A 107 -11.10 -3.95 -12.18
N LYS A 108 -10.18 -3.94 -13.16
CA LYS A 108 -9.03 -4.85 -13.16
C LYS A 108 -7.87 -4.36 -12.30
N TYR A 109 -7.60 -3.06 -12.26
CA TYR A 109 -6.36 -2.51 -11.71
C TYR A 109 -6.54 -1.71 -10.41
N GLU A 110 -7.70 -1.08 -10.18
CA GLU A 110 -7.97 -0.35 -8.94
C GLU A 110 -7.93 -1.27 -7.70
N PRO A 111 -8.56 -2.47 -7.69
CA PRO A 111 -8.46 -3.37 -6.55
C PRO A 111 -7.03 -3.82 -6.27
N LYS A 112 -6.22 -4.04 -7.32
CA LYS A 112 -4.82 -4.48 -7.17
C LYS A 112 -3.96 -3.42 -6.50
N GLU A 113 -4.17 -2.15 -6.85
CA GLU A 113 -3.44 -1.05 -6.22
C GLU A 113 -3.87 -0.86 -4.78
N ILE A 114 -5.17 -0.96 -4.47
CA ILE A 114 -5.67 -0.93 -3.09
C ILE A 114 -5.03 -2.06 -2.28
N VAL A 115 -5.04 -3.29 -2.80
CA VAL A 115 -4.38 -4.44 -2.18
C VAL A 115 -2.90 -4.17 -1.97
N MET A 116 -2.19 -3.65 -2.98
CA MET A 116 -0.77 -3.35 -2.88
C MET A 116 -0.47 -2.28 -1.84
N ALA A 117 -1.31 -1.23 -1.76
CA ALA A 117 -1.18 -0.18 -0.75
C ALA A 117 -1.42 -0.73 0.65
N LEU A 118 -2.46 -1.55 0.83
CA LEU A 118 -2.73 -2.24 2.09
C LEU A 118 -1.59 -3.17 2.49
N TYR A 119 -1.06 -3.94 1.54
CA TYR A 119 0.08 -4.82 1.77
C TYR A 119 1.32 -4.04 2.19
N LYS A 120 1.60 -2.87 1.57
CA LYS A 120 2.68 -1.98 2.00
C LYS A 120 2.48 -1.44 3.41
N THR A 121 1.24 -1.14 3.82
CA THR A 121 0.93 -0.75 5.20
C THR A 121 1.18 -1.90 6.16
N VAL A 122 0.74 -3.11 5.84
CA VAL A 122 0.96 -4.31 6.66
C VAL A 122 2.43 -4.71 6.72
N CYS A 123 3.20 -4.51 5.66
CA CYS A 123 4.62 -4.82 5.61
C CYS A 123 5.51 -3.60 5.89
N LYS A 124 4.97 -2.54 6.48
CA LYS A 124 5.72 -1.33 6.79
C LYS A 124 6.84 -1.70 7.77
N THR A 125 8.08 -1.63 7.31
CA THR A 125 9.25 -2.15 8.01
C THR A 125 9.75 -1.26 9.12
N ASP A 126 9.32 0.00 9.16
CA ASP A 126 9.89 0.96 10.10
C ASP A 126 8.84 1.89 10.72
N PHE A 127 8.66 1.72 12.03
CA PHE A 127 7.99 2.63 12.94
C PHE A 127 8.99 3.68 13.41
N HIS A 128 8.57 4.95 13.41
CA HIS A 128 9.42 6.10 13.79
C HIS A 128 8.80 6.96 14.89
N GLY A 129 7.66 6.54 15.46
CA GLY A 129 7.05 7.24 16.58
C GLY A 129 7.89 7.08 17.85
N ARG A 130 7.60 7.92 18.83
CA ARG A 130 8.31 7.99 20.12
C ARG A 130 7.38 7.69 21.30
N THR A 131 6.07 7.70 21.08
CA THR A 131 5.08 7.47 22.14
C THR A 131 4.43 6.09 22.02
N VAL A 132 3.87 5.63 23.14
CA VAL A 132 3.09 4.37 23.19
C VAL A 132 1.84 4.50 22.32
N ASP A 133 1.17 5.65 22.33
CA ASP A 133 -0.04 5.88 21.53
C ASP A 133 0.23 5.81 20.03
N GLU A 134 1.37 6.33 19.56
CA GLU A 134 1.79 6.22 18.16
C GLU A 134 2.07 4.76 17.77
N LEU A 135 2.67 3.98 18.68
CA LEU A 135 2.92 2.55 18.46
C LEU A 135 1.61 1.76 18.37
N ILE A 136 0.68 2.02 19.29
CA ILE A 136 -0.67 1.43 19.28
C ILE A 136 -1.38 1.79 17.98
N GLN A 137 -1.33 3.05 17.55
CA GLN A 137 -1.95 3.49 16.31
C GLN A 137 -1.33 2.78 15.10
N HIS A 138 0.00 2.67 15.04
CA HIS A 138 0.70 1.95 13.96
C HIS A 138 0.27 0.48 13.89
N PHE A 139 0.17 -0.20 15.02
CA PHE A 139 -0.34 -1.57 15.10
C PHE A 139 -1.80 -1.69 14.68
N ASN A 140 -2.65 -0.77 15.11
CA ASN A 140 -4.05 -0.72 14.68
C ASN A 140 -4.16 -0.50 13.16
N ASP A 141 -3.31 0.35 12.57
CA ASP A 141 -3.27 0.57 11.13
C ASP A 141 -2.92 -0.71 10.37
N MET A 142 -1.95 -1.49 10.86
CA MET A 142 -1.57 -2.79 10.27
C MET A 142 -2.70 -3.83 10.39
N ILE A 143 -3.35 -3.93 11.56
CA ILE A 143 -4.49 -4.83 11.78
C ILE A 143 -5.67 -4.45 10.87
N ASN A 144 -6.02 -3.17 10.84
CA ASN A 144 -7.09 -2.66 9.98
C ASN A 144 -6.79 -2.88 8.50
N ALA A 145 -5.53 -2.69 8.08
CA ALA A 145 -5.11 -2.97 6.72
C ALA A 145 -5.23 -4.46 6.39
N ASN A 146 -4.84 -5.36 7.31
CA ASN A 146 -4.98 -6.81 7.13
C ASN A 146 -6.45 -7.26 7.06
N ALA A 147 -7.32 -6.68 7.89
CA ALA A 147 -8.77 -6.94 7.83
C ALA A 147 -9.35 -6.55 6.45
N ARG A 148 -8.90 -5.41 5.90
CA ARG A 148 -9.30 -4.96 4.55
C ARG A 148 -8.74 -5.86 3.44
N LEU A 149 -7.54 -6.42 3.59
CA LEU A 149 -7.03 -7.47 2.71
C LEU A 149 -7.88 -8.74 2.79
N GLY A 150 -8.43 -9.06 3.96
CA GLY A 150 -9.38 -10.17 4.15
C GLY A 150 -10.63 -10.08 3.27
N LEU A 151 -11.15 -8.87 3.04
CA LEU A 151 -12.28 -8.63 2.12
C LEU A 151 -11.95 -9.05 0.66
N GLN A 152 -10.67 -9.08 0.31
CA GLN A 152 -10.16 -9.51 -1.00
C GLN A 152 -9.63 -10.96 -0.98
N LYS A 153 -9.86 -11.71 0.11
CA LYS A 153 -9.32 -13.07 0.34
C LYS A 153 -7.78 -13.11 0.35
N MET A 154 -7.14 -12.03 0.80
CA MET A 154 -5.68 -11.88 0.86
C MET A 154 -5.17 -11.50 2.26
N ALA A 155 -5.96 -11.76 3.32
CA ALA A 155 -5.49 -11.54 4.68
C ALA A 155 -4.27 -12.42 4.97
N LEU A 156 -3.27 -11.83 5.63
CA LEU A 156 -2.18 -12.57 6.22
C LEU A 156 -2.68 -13.34 7.44
N PRO A 157 -2.21 -14.57 7.67
CA PRO A 157 -2.41 -15.28 8.93
C PRO A 157 -1.87 -14.46 10.10
N ASP A 158 -2.56 -14.51 11.24
CA ASP A 158 -2.18 -13.76 12.45
C ASP A 158 -0.70 -13.92 12.86
N PRO A 159 -0.08 -15.12 12.80
CA PRO A 159 1.35 -15.26 13.12
C PRO A 159 2.27 -14.46 12.19
N ILE A 160 1.89 -14.32 10.91
CA ILE A 160 2.67 -13.56 9.92
C ILE A 160 2.45 -12.06 10.12
N LEU A 161 1.22 -11.63 10.42
CA LEU A 161 0.93 -10.24 10.76
C LEU A 161 1.70 -9.80 12.01
N ALA A 162 1.67 -10.62 13.07
CA ALA A 162 2.40 -10.35 14.31
C ALA A 162 3.91 -10.23 14.08
N MET A 163 4.48 -11.09 13.21
CA MET A 163 5.87 -10.96 12.78
C MET A 163 6.15 -9.59 12.15
N TYR A 164 5.33 -9.14 11.20
CA TYR A 164 5.52 -7.84 10.56
C TYR A 164 5.43 -6.70 11.58
N MET A 165 4.47 -6.76 12.51
CA MET A 165 4.31 -5.77 13.57
C MET A 165 5.57 -5.69 14.44
N ILE A 166 6.11 -6.82 14.89
CA ILE A 166 7.33 -6.86 15.70
C ILE A 166 8.52 -6.32 14.90
N THR A 167 8.72 -6.78 13.66
CA THR A 167 9.83 -6.33 12.82
C THR A 167 9.73 -4.86 12.42
N SER A 168 8.53 -4.26 12.50
CA SER A 168 8.34 -2.86 12.21
C SER A 168 8.89 -1.93 13.31
N VAL A 169 9.14 -2.46 14.51
CA VAL A 169 9.67 -1.68 15.63
C VAL A 169 11.19 -1.83 15.67
N SER A 170 11.91 -0.71 15.72
CA SER A 170 13.36 -0.72 15.87
C SER A 170 13.77 -1.37 17.19
N HIS A 171 14.61 -2.42 17.14
CA HIS A 171 15.13 -3.16 18.29
C HIS A 171 16.01 -2.36 19.26
N ARG A 172 16.17 -1.05 19.07
CA ARG A 172 17.06 -0.19 19.87
C ARG A 172 16.37 1.05 20.44
N GLY A 173 15.04 1.09 20.44
CA GLY A 173 14.27 2.24 20.92
C GLY A 173 13.35 1.91 22.10
N SER A 174 12.86 2.94 22.79
CA SER A 174 11.87 2.83 23.87
C SER A 174 10.60 2.06 23.48
N SER A 175 10.25 2.07 22.20
CA SER A 175 9.13 1.29 21.66
C SER A 175 9.35 -0.22 21.75
N TRP A 176 10.61 -0.69 21.72
CA TRP A 176 10.94 -2.10 21.89
C TRP A 176 10.78 -2.54 23.35
N GLU A 177 11.19 -1.70 24.30
CA GLU A 177 11.01 -1.95 25.74
C GLU A 177 9.52 -2.13 26.09
N VAL A 178 8.63 -1.36 25.44
CA VAL A 178 7.17 -1.51 25.62
C VAL A 178 6.69 -2.87 25.12
N VAL A 179 7.20 -3.34 23.97
CA VAL A 179 6.86 -4.66 23.44
C VAL A 179 7.38 -5.75 24.37
N GLU A 180 8.61 -5.64 24.88
CA GLU A 180 9.20 -6.58 25.85
C GLU A 180 8.43 -6.63 27.17
N LEU A 181 7.98 -5.48 27.68
CA LEU A 181 7.19 -5.42 28.91
C LEU A 181 5.79 -6.01 28.74
N GLN A 182 5.12 -5.77 27.61
CA GLN A 182 3.81 -6.38 27.33
C GLN A 182 3.93 -7.89 27.14
N ALA A 183 4.99 -8.33 26.47
CA ALA A 183 5.39 -9.73 26.35
C ALA A 183 5.51 -10.40 27.73
N LEU A 184 6.32 -9.81 28.62
CA LEU A 184 6.55 -10.33 29.97
C LEU A 184 5.27 -10.36 30.82
N ASN A 185 4.42 -9.33 30.70
CA ASN A 185 3.13 -9.29 31.38
C ASN A 185 2.20 -10.42 30.92
N LEU A 186 2.19 -10.77 29.63
CA LEU A 186 1.38 -11.87 29.11
C LEU A 186 1.89 -13.25 29.58
N GLU A 187 3.20 -13.42 29.73
CA GLU A 187 3.78 -14.65 30.29
C GLU A 187 3.47 -14.80 31.79
N THR A 188 3.49 -13.69 32.53
CA THR A 188 3.21 -13.71 33.98
C THR A 188 1.71 -13.84 34.31
N ASP A 189 0.81 -13.48 33.39
CA ASP A 189 -0.65 -13.67 33.50
C ASP A 189 -1.09 -15.10 33.09
N GLU A 190 -0.19 -16.07 33.29
CA GLU A 190 -0.16 -17.49 32.89
C GLU A 190 -1.43 -18.34 33.16
N ALA A 191 -2.46 -17.76 33.78
CA ALA A 191 -3.75 -18.41 34.04
C ALA A 191 -4.69 -18.48 32.80
N LYS A 192 -4.37 -17.83 31.67
CA LYS A 192 -5.31 -17.71 30.53
C LYS A 192 -4.79 -18.11 29.14
N LEU A 193 -3.49 -18.34 28.97
CA LEU A 193 -2.91 -18.73 27.67
C LEU A 193 -2.27 -20.10 27.79
N SER A 194 -2.54 -21.00 26.82
CA SER A 194 -1.91 -22.32 26.88
C SER A 194 -0.39 -22.15 26.71
N PRO A 195 0.43 -22.88 27.48
CA PRO A 195 1.89 -22.84 27.36
C PRO A 195 2.41 -23.09 25.94
N MET A 196 1.65 -23.79 25.09
CA MET A 196 1.99 -23.97 23.66
C MET A 196 1.93 -22.67 22.85
N MET A 197 0.97 -21.77 23.15
CA MET A 197 0.77 -20.52 22.40
C MET A 197 1.85 -19.49 22.72
N VAL A 198 2.26 -19.42 23.97
CA VAL A 198 3.39 -18.59 24.43
C VAL A 198 4.69 -19.16 23.88
N ARG A 199 4.89 -20.48 24.01
CA ARG A 199 6.08 -21.17 23.51
C ARG A 199 6.27 -21.04 22.00
N ASP A 200 5.23 -21.16 21.17
CA ASP A 200 5.35 -21.01 19.72
C ASP A 200 5.66 -19.57 19.29
N PHE A 201 5.17 -18.58 20.06
CA PHE A 201 5.47 -17.16 19.87
C PHE A 201 6.94 -16.83 20.21
N TYR A 202 7.50 -17.39 21.28
CA TYR A 202 8.85 -17.07 21.75
C TYR A 202 9.97 -18.00 21.25
N ILE A 203 9.78 -19.33 21.26
CA ILE A 203 10.85 -20.31 20.98
C ILE A 203 11.25 -20.33 19.50
N SER A 204 10.35 -19.93 18.59
CA SER A 204 10.68 -19.95 17.16
C SER A 204 11.51 -18.74 16.70
N ARG A 205 11.58 -17.62 17.44
CA ARG A 205 12.10 -16.36 16.87
C ARG A 205 12.94 -15.43 17.76
N VAL A 206 13.12 -15.68 19.05
CA VAL A 206 14.04 -14.87 19.86
C VAL A 206 14.99 -15.78 20.62
N SER A 207 16.25 -15.81 20.17
CA SER A 207 17.29 -16.54 20.89
C SER A 207 17.63 -15.79 22.19
N PHE A 208 17.02 -16.21 23.30
CA PHE A 208 17.17 -15.63 24.64
C PHE A 208 18.53 -15.89 25.31
N SER A 209 19.60 -16.07 24.54
CA SER A 209 20.93 -16.40 25.07
C SER A 209 21.70 -15.21 25.67
N ARG A 210 21.08 -14.04 25.88
CA ARG A 210 21.81 -12.83 26.34
C ARG A 210 21.24 -12.09 27.55
N LEU A 211 20.13 -12.55 28.14
CA LEU A 211 19.54 -11.87 29.30
C LEU A 211 19.95 -12.45 30.66
N LEU A 212 20.71 -13.55 30.69
CA LEU A 212 21.21 -14.13 31.96
C LEU A 212 22.51 -13.51 32.47
N ASP A 213 23.25 -12.75 31.65
CA ASP A 213 24.50 -12.10 32.10
C ASP A 213 24.25 -10.78 32.85
N PHE A 214 23.04 -10.23 32.82
CA PHE A 214 22.69 -9.01 33.56
C PHE A 214 22.06 -9.27 34.93
N ALA A 215 21.62 -10.52 35.20
CA ALA A 215 20.98 -10.89 36.46
C ALA A 215 21.95 -11.38 37.55
N SER A 216 23.19 -11.72 37.19
CA SER A 216 24.23 -12.10 38.17
C SER A 216 25.14 -10.93 38.52
N GLY A 217 24.54 -9.85 39.01
CA GLY A 217 25.26 -8.81 39.73
C GLY A 217 25.61 -9.25 41.14
N THR A 218 26.68 -10.02 41.32
CA THR A 218 27.36 -10.15 42.62
C THR A 218 28.49 -9.13 42.69
N GLN A 219 28.18 -7.98 43.30
CA GLN A 219 29.17 -7.12 43.94
C GLN A 219 29.82 -7.90 45.09
N SER A 220 31.15 -7.97 45.12
CA SER A 220 31.91 -8.40 46.30
C SER A 220 32.78 -7.24 46.75
N THR A 221 32.37 -6.62 47.84
CA THR A 221 33.13 -5.61 48.60
C THR A 221 33.57 -6.22 49.94
N SER A 222 34.86 -6.29 50.19
CA SER A 222 35.52 -6.31 51.51
C SER A 222 37.01 -6.52 51.26
N GLY A 223 38.00 -5.86 51.85
CA GLY A 223 38.11 -4.99 53.02
C GLY A 223 39.58 -5.10 53.46
N THR A 224 40.27 -3.98 53.69
CA THR A 224 41.65 -3.94 54.21
C THR A 224 41.68 -4.37 55.68
N PRO A 225 42.76 -5.01 56.18
CA PRO A 225 43.74 -4.22 56.95
C PRO A 225 45.23 -4.66 56.78
N GLN A 226 46.10 -3.75 57.21
CA GLN A 226 47.57 -3.81 57.28
C GLN A 226 48.14 -5.08 57.93
N SER A 227 49.34 -5.49 57.49
CA SER A 227 50.42 -5.90 58.41
C SER A 227 51.80 -5.81 57.74
N GLN A 228 52.74 -5.26 58.50
CA GLN A 228 54.17 -5.10 58.22
C GLN A 228 54.93 -6.39 58.54
N HIS A 229 56.03 -6.72 57.81
CA HIS A 229 57.36 -7.14 58.31
C HIS A 229 58.30 -7.64 57.17
N PRO A 230 59.63 -7.83 57.39
CA PRO A 230 60.68 -7.11 56.65
C PRO A 230 61.60 -7.96 55.72
N ASN A 231 62.47 -7.26 54.95
CA ASN A 231 63.88 -7.52 54.52
C ASN A 231 64.45 -8.97 54.50
N PRO A 232 65.39 -9.35 53.60
CA PRO A 232 66.65 -8.61 53.45
C PRO A 232 67.31 -8.56 52.04
N LYS A 233 68.30 -7.65 51.99
CA LYS A 233 69.43 -7.48 51.06
C LYS A 233 70.07 -8.79 50.56
N VAL A 234 70.67 -8.73 49.36
CA VAL A 234 72.07 -9.00 48.95
C VAL A 234 72.03 -8.94 47.40
N GLY A 235 72.82 -8.20 46.63
CA GLY A 235 74.19 -7.72 46.79
C GLY A 235 74.99 -8.22 45.58
N CYS A 236 75.31 -7.30 44.66
CA CYS A 236 76.50 -7.21 43.79
C CYS A 236 76.22 -6.16 42.70
#